data_AF-A0A7S3HAQ5-F1
#
_entry.id   AF-A0A7S3HAQ5-F1
#
_cell.length_a   1.000
_cell.length_b   1.000
_cell.length_c   1.000
_cell.angle_alpha   90.00
_cell.angle_beta   90.00
_cell.angle_gamma   90.00
#
_symmetry.space_group_name_H-M   'P 1'
#
loop_
_entity.id
_entity.type
_entity.pdbx_description
1 polymer ?
#
loop_
_entity_poly.entity_id
_entity_poly.type
_entity_poly.pdbx_seq_one_letter_code
_entity_poly.pdbx_strand_id
1 'polypeptide(L)'
;QCVAFDLAPATPTVLRADFLELPISTDLGEDVRIEGSNLLAVGAGSFDVVVMSLVLSFVPLPAHRRAMLDKARCCLRPSGSLFVIEKAALASGGRAAGRGQLDAFREGLEAA
;
A
#
# COMPACT_ATOMS: atom_id res chain seq x y z
N GLN A 1 15.55 -0.68 7.93
CA GLN A 1 15.85 -0.59 6.47
C GLN A 1 14.66 0.07 5.79
N CYS A 2 14.88 0.79 4.68
CA CYS A 2 13.79 1.36 3.87
C CYS A 2 13.77 0.66 2.51
N VAL A 3 12.60 0.21 2.07
CA VAL A 3 12.42 -0.45 0.76
C VAL A 3 11.34 0.31 -0.01
N ALA A 4 11.72 0.83 -1.17
CA ALA A 4 10.79 1.47 -2.10
C ALA A 4 10.65 0.61 -3.34
N PHE A 5 9.41 0.41 -3.80
CA PHE A 5 9.12 -0.33 -5.02
C PHE A 5 7.91 0.26 -5.75
N ASP A 6 7.83 0.01 -7.06
CA ASP A 6 6.76 0.46 -7.94
C ASP A 6 6.52 -0.60 -9.04
N LEU A 7 5.34 -0.58 -9.67
CA LEU A 7 5.06 -1.39 -10.85
C LEU A 7 5.91 -0.93 -12.05
N ALA A 8 6.11 0.38 -12.18
CA ALA A 8 6.89 1.03 -13.23
C ALA A 8 7.88 2.06 -12.62
N PRO A 9 9.00 1.59 -12.02
CA PRO A 9 9.96 2.47 -11.36
C PRO A 9 10.52 3.56 -12.29
N ALA A 10 10.52 4.81 -11.82
CA ALA A 10 11.10 5.94 -12.54
C ALA A 10 12.62 6.08 -12.32
N THR A 11 13.17 5.47 -11.26
CA THR A 11 14.60 5.52 -10.93
C THR A 11 15.13 4.12 -10.62
N PRO A 12 16.42 3.84 -10.88
CA PRO A 12 17.02 2.52 -10.60
C PRO A 12 17.07 2.14 -9.11
N THR A 13 16.89 3.12 -8.23
CA THR A 13 16.88 2.95 -6.77
C THR A 13 15.54 2.42 -6.23
N VAL A 14 14.50 2.39 -7.07
CA VAL A 14 13.17 1.86 -6.73
C VAL A 14 13.05 0.48 -7.37
N LEU A 15 12.73 -0.52 -6.56
CA LEU A 15 12.59 -1.89 -7.02
C LEU A 15 11.32 -2.04 -7.86
N ARG A 16 11.32 -2.96 -8.81
CA ARG A 16 10.15 -3.29 -9.62
C ARG A 16 9.35 -4.42 -8.96
N ALA A 17 8.06 -4.22 -8.75
CA ALA A 17 7.11 -5.28 -8.39
C ALA A 17 5.65 -4.86 -8.63
N ASP A 18 4.80 -5.82 -8.96
CA ASP A 18 3.35 -5.66 -8.85
C ASP A 18 2.90 -6.01 -7.42
N PHE A 19 2.41 -5.04 -6.65
CA PHE A 19 2.02 -5.29 -5.27
C PHE A 19 0.85 -6.26 -5.11
N LEU A 20 -0.06 -6.34 -6.09
CA LEU A 20 -1.18 -7.29 -6.03
C LEU A 20 -0.69 -8.73 -6.15
N GLU A 21 0.36 -8.96 -6.94
CA GLU A 21 0.93 -10.28 -7.17
C GLU A 21 2.12 -10.61 -6.24
N LEU A 22 2.76 -9.60 -5.63
CA LEU A 22 3.95 -9.77 -4.79
C LEU A 22 3.70 -10.65 -3.55
N PRO A 23 4.36 -11.82 -3.41
CA PRO A 23 4.17 -12.68 -2.25
C PRO A 23 4.56 -12.00 -0.93
N ILE A 24 3.68 -12.12 0.08
CA ILE A 24 3.97 -11.79 1.48
C ILE A 24 4.04 -13.11 2.25
N SER A 25 5.20 -13.47 2.79
CA SER A 25 5.48 -14.80 3.33
C SER A 25 5.96 -14.75 4.77
N THR A 26 5.39 -15.60 5.63
CA THR A 26 5.79 -15.75 7.05
C THR A 26 7.08 -16.56 7.22
N ASP A 27 7.47 -17.30 6.19
CA ASP A 27 8.57 -18.27 6.18
C ASP A 27 9.75 -17.80 5.29
N LEU A 28 9.76 -16.52 4.88
CA LEU A 28 10.78 -15.99 3.97
C LEU A 28 12.20 -16.06 4.54
N GLY A 29 12.34 -15.87 5.87
CA GLY A 29 13.62 -15.87 6.59
C GLY A 29 14.44 -14.58 6.46
N GLU A 30 13.93 -13.60 5.72
CA GLU A 30 14.53 -12.28 5.46
C GLU A 30 13.42 -11.22 5.32
N ASP A 31 13.76 -9.94 5.46
CA ASP A 31 12.76 -8.87 5.36
C ASP A 31 12.18 -8.76 3.95
N VAL A 32 13.03 -8.92 2.92
CA VAL A 32 12.68 -8.87 1.50
C VAL A 32 13.60 -9.77 0.68
N ARG A 33 13.07 -10.35 -0.39
CA ARG A 33 13.85 -11.09 -1.40
C ARG A 33 13.96 -10.29 -2.69
N ILE A 34 15.18 -10.04 -3.15
CA ILE A 34 15.48 -9.19 -4.30
C ILE A 34 16.34 -9.95 -5.30
N GLU A 35 16.03 -9.82 -6.60
CA GLU A 35 16.87 -10.30 -7.69
C GLU A 35 17.09 -9.19 -8.73
N GLY A 36 18.32 -8.68 -8.80
CA GLY A 36 18.65 -7.50 -9.60
C GLY A 36 17.85 -6.29 -9.13
N SER A 37 17.01 -5.73 -10.01
CA SER A 37 16.11 -4.61 -9.71
C SER A 37 14.68 -5.04 -9.38
N ASN A 38 14.40 -6.34 -9.24
CA ASN A 38 13.05 -6.85 -8.97
C ASN A 38 12.90 -7.24 -7.51
N LEU A 39 11.80 -6.80 -6.89
CA LEU A 39 11.38 -7.27 -5.58
C LEU A 39 10.52 -8.51 -5.78
N LEU A 40 10.98 -9.65 -5.28
CA LEU A 40 10.35 -10.95 -5.53
C LEU A 40 9.43 -11.41 -4.40
N ALA A 41 9.71 -11.02 -3.16
CA ALA A 41 8.87 -11.32 -2.01
C ALA A 41 9.16 -10.36 -0.84
N VAL A 42 8.20 -10.27 0.06
CA VAL A 42 8.30 -9.51 1.31
C VAL A 42 8.01 -10.46 2.48
N GLY A 43 8.81 -10.37 3.54
CA GLY A 43 8.52 -11.06 4.78
C GLY A 43 7.29 -10.46 5.46
N ALA A 44 6.39 -11.32 5.97
CA ALA A 44 5.29 -10.86 6.80
C ALA A 44 5.83 -10.29 8.11
N GLY A 45 5.28 -9.17 8.58
CA GLY A 45 5.75 -8.54 9.81
C GLY A 45 7.17 -7.99 9.74
N SER A 46 7.67 -7.62 8.56
CA SER A 46 9.04 -7.12 8.40
C SER A 46 9.20 -5.63 8.71
N PHE A 47 8.12 -4.84 8.62
CA PHE A 47 8.20 -3.38 8.65
C PHE A 47 7.48 -2.74 9.83
N ASP A 48 8.08 -1.72 10.43
CA ASP A 48 7.42 -0.89 11.44
C ASP A 48 6.41 0.08 10.80
N VAL A 49 6.64 0.45 9.54
CA VAL A 49 5.82 1.40 8.78
C VAL A 49 5.68 0.95 7.33
N VAL A 50 4.45 1.03 6.81
CA VAL A 50 4.16 0.87 5.37
C VAL A 50 3.50 2.15 4.88
N VAL A 51 3.96 2.67 3.75
CA VAL A 51 3.43 3.89 3.13
C VAL A 51 2.88 3.57 1.76
N MET A 52 1.60 3.83 1.56
CA MET A 52 0.91 3.75 0.27
C MET A 52 0.67 5.17 -0.23
N SER A 53 1.44 5.60 -1.23
CA SER A 53 1.39 6.97 -1.74
C SER A 53 0.68 7.04 -3.07
N LEU A 54 -0.56 7.54 -3.05
CA LEU A 54 -1.48 7.76 -4.17
C LEU A 54 -1.87 6.51 -4.96
N VAL A 55 -1.44 5.31 -4.53
CA VAL A 55 -1.59 4.09 -5.32
C VAL A 55 -3.05 3.65 -5.45
N LEU A 56 -3.88 3.84 -4.43
CA LEU A 56 -5.27 3.38 -4.48
C LEU A 56 -6.09 4.20 -5.49
N SER A 57 -5.72 5.46 -5.74
CA SER A 57 -6.31 6.28 -6.81
C SER A 57 -6.07 5.71 -8.22
N PHE A 58 -5.05 4.87 -8.41
CA PHE A 58 -4.76 4.22 -9.70
C PHE A 58 -5.35 2.80 -9.80
N VAL A 59 -5.94 2.28 -8.72
CA VAL A 59 -6.52 0.93 -8.68
C VAL A 59 -8.04 1.01 -8.84
N PRO A 60 -8.61 0.64 -10.00
CA PRO A 60 -10.01 0.94 -10.32
C PRO A 60 -11.00 0.10 -9.51
N LEU A 61 -10.66 -1.16 -9.23
CA LEU A 61 -11.57 -2.10 -8.60
C LEU A 61 -11.48 -2.00 -7.06
N PRO A 62 -12.62 -1.84 -6.35
CA PRO A 62 -12.65 -1.83 -4.89
C PRO A 62 -12.00 -3.06 -4.26
N ALA A 63 -12.23 -4.24 -4.85
CA ALA A 63 -11.64 -5.49 -4.39
C ALA A 63 -10.10 -5.47 -4.43
N HIS A 64 -9.49 -4.85 -5.45
CA HIS A 64 -8.04 -4.74 -5.55
C HIS A 64 -7.49 -3.70 -4.56
N ARG A 65 -8.21 -2.60 -4.32
CA ARG A 65 -7.81 -1.63 -3.27
C ARG A 65 -7.79 -2.29 -1.90
N ARG A 66 -8.85 -3.06 -1.58
CA ARG A 66 -8.94 -3.89 -0.38
C ARG A 66 -7.77 -4.87 -0.29
N ALA A 67 -7.50 -5.62 -1.35
CA ALA A 67 -6.41 -6.58 -1.37
C ALA A 67 -5.04 -5.93 -1.12
N MET A 68 -4.77 -4.75 -1.68
CA MET A 68 -3.53 -4.03 -1.39
C MET A 68 -3.45 -3.59 0.08
N LEU A 69 -4.55 -3.11 0.67
CA LEU A 69 -4.59 -2.72 2.08
C LEU A 69 -4.34 -3.91 3.02
N ASP A 70 -4.99 -5.05 2.76
CA ASP A 70 -4.76 -6.26 3.56
C ASP A 70 -3.32 -6.75 3.44
N LYS A 71 -2.75 -6.75 2.23
CA LYS A 71 -1.34 -7.09 2.03
C LYS A 71 -0.40 -6.13 2.76
N ALA A 72 -0.66 -4.82 2.69
CA ALA A 72 0.11 -3.82 3.42
C ALA A 72 0.07 -4.04 4.94
N ARG A 73 -1.10 -4.44 5.49
CA ARG A 73 -1.23 -4.83 6.91
C ARG A 73 -0.39 -6.06 7.24
N CYS A 74 -0.34 -7.07 6.36
CA CYS A 74 0.50 -8.26 6.57
C CYS A 74 2.00 -7.96 6.60
N CYS A 75 2.45 -6.90 5.94
CA CYS A 75 3.84 -6.46 5.98
C CYS A 75 4.24 -5.82 7.32
N LEU A 76 3.27 -5.42 8.16
CA LEU A 76 3.52 -4.69 9.40
C LEU A 76 3.82 -5.60 10.59
N ARG A 77 4.82 -5.19 11.38
CA ARG A 77 5.07 -5.73 12.72
C ARG A 77 3.88 -5.47 13.65
N PRO A 78 3.77 -6.19 14.78
CA PRO A 78 2.85 -5.80 15.85
C PRO A 78 3.04 -4.34 16.23
N SER A 79 1.95 -3.57 16.26
CA SER A 79 1.95 -2.10 16.51
C SER A 79 2.57 -1.24 15.40
N GLY A 80 2.82 -1.80 14.21
CA GLY A 80 3.24 -1.05 13.05
C GLY A 80 2.17 -0.09 12.53
N SER A 81 2.57 0.92 11.77
CA SER A 81 1.67 1.96 11.23
C SER A 81 1.55 1.90 9.71
N LEU A 82 0.30 1.91 9.22
CA LEU A 82 -0.01 2.06 7.81
C LEU A 82 -0.37 3.52 7.51
N PHE A 83 0.40 4.16 6.62
CA PHE A 83 0.06 5.47 6.08
C PHE A 83 -0.53 5.32 4.68
N VAL A 84 -1.76 5.79 4.51
CA VAL A 84 -2.43 5.89 3.21
C VAL A 84 -2.51 7.37 2.85
N ILE A 85 -1.78 7.76 1.82
CA ILE A 85 -1.76 9.11 1.29
C ILE A 85 -2.52 9.06 -0.02
N GLU A 86 -3.65 9.75 -0.11
CA GLU A 86 -4.45 9.80 -1.33
C GLU A 86 -4.74 11.24 -1.72
N LYS A 87 -5.00 11.47 -3.01
CA LYS A 87 -5.61 12.73 -3.40
C LYS A 87 -6.99 12.74 -2.79
N ALA A 88 -7.25 13.74 -1.94
CA ALA A 88 -8.61 14.05 -1.56
C ALA A 88 -9.35 14.39 -2.87
N ALA A 89 -10.12 13.45 -3.39
CA ALA A 89 -11.06 13.71 -4.45
C ALA A 89 -12.17 14.57 -3.86
N LEU A 90 -11.88 15.86 -3.67
CA LEU A 90 -12.90 16.89 -3.55
C LEU A 90 -13.56 16.94 -4.92
N ALA A 91 -14.48 16.01 -5.15
CA ALA A 91 -15.38 16.02 -6.28
C ALA A 91 -16.24 17.28 -6.11
N SER A 92 -15.80 18.39 -6.71
CA SER A 92 -16.62 19.56 -7.07
C SER A 92 -17.78 19.88 -6.10
N GLY A 93 -17.47 20.06 -4.82
CA GLY A 93 -18.42 20.47 -3.78
C GLY A 93 -17.65 21.11 -2.63
N GLY A 94 -18.01 22.35 -2.26
CA GLY A 94 -17.26 23.17 -1.30
C GLY A 94 -17.02 22.53 0.06
N ARG A 95 -16.22 23.20 0.91
CA ARG A 95 -15.63 22.74 2.20
C ARG A 95 -16.53 21.95 3.17
N ALA A 96 -17.86 22.01 3.06
CA ALA A 96 -18.81 21.19 3.83
C ALA A 96 -18.92 19.73 3.32
N ALA A 97 -18.72 19.49 2.01
CA ALA A 97 -18.77 18.16 1.39
C ALA A 97 -17.55 17.28 1.75
N GLY A 98 -16.43 17.92 2.11
CA GLY A 98 -15.17 17.22 2.42
C GLY A 98 -15.24 16.32 3.67
N ARG A 99 -16.12 16.63 4.63
CA ARG A 99 -16.23 15.84 5.87
C ARG A 99 -17.00 14.53 5.65
N GLY A 100 -18.15 14.60 4.97
CA GLY A 100 -18.91 13.41 4.59
C GLY A 100 -18.15 12.48 3.62
N GLN A 101 -17.30 13.03 2.74
CA GLN A 101 -16.43 12.21 1.89
C GLN A 101 -15.26 11.56 2.65
N LEU A 102 -14.68 12.25 3.64
CA LEU A 102 -13.69 11.66 4.54
C LEU A 102 -14.30 10.53 5.36
N ASP A 103 -15.52 10.73 5.86
CA ASP A 103 -16.25 9.71 6.60
C ASP A 103 -16.59 8.52 5.68
N ALA A 104 -17.06 8.74 4.45
CA ALA A 104 -17.29 7.66 3.48
C ALA A 104 -16.01 6.93 3.05
N PHE A 105 -14.89 7.65 2.92
CA PHE A 105 -13.58 7.03 2.66
C PHE A 105 -13.12 6.19 3.85
N ARG A 106 -13.30 6.68 5.07
CA ARG A 106 -13.02 5.94 6.31
C ARG A 106 -13.92 4.72 6.45
N GLU A 107 -15.22 4.85 6.21
CA GLU A 107 -16.15 3.70 6.20
C GLU A 107 -15.74 2.69 5.14
N GLY A 108 -15.34 3.13 3.94
CA GLY A 108 -14.81 2.23 2.91
C GLY A 108 -13.50 1.53 3.29
N LEU A 109 -12.68 2.16 4.16
CA LEU A 109 -11.46 1.59 4.74
C LEU A 109 -11.74 0.66 5.92
N GLU A 110 -12.80 0.90 6.69
CA GLU A 110 -13.18 0.14 7.88
C GLU A 110 -14.07 -1.07 7.53
N ALA A 111 -14.92 -0.95 6.51
CA ALA A 111 -15.62 -2.07 5.89
C ALA A 111 -14.70 -2.92 4.99
N ALA A 112 -13.51 -2.37 4.68
CA ALA A 112 -12.37 -3.10 4.19
C ALA A 112 -11.62 -3.75 5.37
#